data_AF-A0A2J4Z7L5-F1
#
_entry.id   AF-A0A2J4Z7L5-F1
#
_cell.length_a   1.000
_cell.length_b   1.000
_cell.length_c   1.000
_cell.angle_alpha   90.00
_cell.angle_beta   90.00
_cell.angle_gamma   90.00
#
_symmetry.space_group_name_H-M   'P 1'
#
loop_
_entity.id
_entity.type
_entity.pdbx_description
1 polymer ?
#
loop_
_entity_poly.entity_id
_entity_poly.type
_entity_poly.pdbx_seq_one_letter_code
_entity_poly.pdbx_strand_id
1 'polypeptide(L)'
;GIVHAKYLLVDGKEAFVGSQNFDWRALEQIQETGLRISDPQTVQQIQAIFDQDWQAQALLAESKPVPKPARQAVASAPQGNYLVASPRDYNPGGVIDSQVALPRLLASAKSRIRVQVMDYAPLAWGEKGSRPFYAPIDNALRSAAARGVQVELMVANWNLKKPEVFWLKSLSLVPNVQLKVVTIPPASRGFIPFARVVHSKLLTIDGTTAWVGTSNWSGGYFDNSRNLELVLNNASMAARVDALYSQLWNSRYAAPIKVDFDYPVPHPGREFE
;
A
#
# COMPACT_ATOMS: atom_id res chain seq x y z
N GLY A 1 0.40 -10.45 13.29
CA GLY A 1 1.41 -9.98 12.33
C GLY A 1 2.28 -8.95 13.00
N ILE A 2 2.61 -7.84 12.32
CA ILE A 2 3.55 -6.82 12.82
C ILE A 2 2.92 -5.41 12.78
N VAL A 3 3.57 -4.44 13.43
CA VAL A 3 3.31 -3.02 13.17
C VAL A 3 4.05 -2.60 11.90
N HIS A 4 3.31 -2.44 10.81
CA HIS A 4 3.85 -2.01 9.52
C HIS A 4 3.50 -0.55 9.19
N ALA A 5 2.51 0.02 9.88
CA ALA A 5 2.13 1.42 9.75
C ALA A 5 3.31 2.35 10.09
N LYS A 6 3.43 3.45 9.34
CA LYS A 6 4.32 4.56 9.68
C LYS A 6 3.52 5.83 9.75
N TYR A 7 3.38 6.31 10.98
CA TYR A 7 2.63 7.49 11.27
C TYR A 7 3.17 8.18 12.51
N LEU A 8 2.83 9.45 12.63
CA LEU A 8 3.12 10.30 13.78
C LEU A 8 1.88 11.13 14.10
N LEU A 9 1.72 11.46 15.38
CA LEU A 9 0.66 12.31 15.91
C LEU A 9 1.31 13.48 16.64
N VAL A 10 0.75 14.68 16.48
CA VAL A 10 1.23 15.90 17.12
C VAL A 10 0.04 16.55 17.83
N ASP A 11 0.10 16.55 19.16
CA ASP A 11 -0.85 17.20 20.08
C ASP A 11 -2.34 16.87 19.86
N GLY A 12 -2.65 15.73 19.22
CA GLY A 12 -4.01 15.36 18.83
C GLY A 12 -4.64 16.30 17.78
N LYS A 13 -3.83 17.12 17.11
CA LYS A 13 -4.28 18.12 16.11
C LYS A 13 -3.83 17.80 14.70
N GLU A 14 -2.67 17.17 14.57
CA GLU A 14 -2.10 16.81 13.29
C GLU A 14 -1.59 15.38 13.33
N ALA A 15 -1.65 14.73 12.19
CA ALA A 15 -1.03 13.44 11.97
C ALA A 15 -0.23 13.47 10.67
N PHE A 16 0.72 12.57 10.55
CA PHE A 16 1.29 12.22 9.26
C PHE A 16 1.25 10.72 9.07
N VAL A 17 0.87 10.27 7.88
CA VAL A 17 0.78 8.85 7.50
C VAL A 17 1.42 8.70 6.13
N GLY A 18 2.28 7.71 5.94
CA GLY A 18 2.85 7.44 4.62
C GLY A 18 3.68 6.18 4.58
N SER A 19 4.35 5.98 3.46
CA SER A 19 5.11 4.76 3.21
C SER A 19 6.50 4.73 3.86
N GLN A 20 7.05 5.91 4.19
CA GLN A 20 8.40 6.06 4.72
C GLN A 20 8.59 5.44 6.11
N ASN A 21 9.64 4.63 6.23
CA ASN A 21 10.21 4.28 7.52
C ASN A 21 10.88 5.52 8.17
N PHE A 22 11.04 5.51 9.49
CA PHE A 22 11.74 6.58 10.21
C PHE A 22 13.25 6.33 10.27
N ASP A 23 13.87 6.22 9.09
CA ASP A 23 15.32 6.10 8.95
C ASP A 23 15.84 6.97 7.80
N TRP A 24 17.12 7.34 7.87
CA TRP A 24 17.71 8.29 6.91
C TRP A 24 17.60 7.83 5.45
N ARG A 25 17.58 6.51 5.18
CA ARG A 25 17.44 6.01 3.80
C ARG A 25 16.06 6.32 3.25
N ALA A 26 15.01 6.21 4.06
CA ALA A 26 13.66 6.56 3.64
C ALA A 26 13.54 8.06 3.31
N LEU A 27 14.29 8.92 4.02
CA LEU A 27 14.26 10.37 3.83
C LEU A 27 15.14 10.85 2.66
N GLU A 28 16.19 10.12 2.30
CA GLU A 28 17.16 10.57 1.29
C GLU A 28 17.28 9.67 0.05
N GLN A 29 16.95 8.39 0.15
CA GLN A 29 17.38 7.36 -0.81
C GLN A 29 16.25 6.48 -1.36
N ILE A 30 15.05 6.57 -0.80
CA ILE A 30 13.89 5.78 -1.19
C ILE A 30 12.81 6.74 -1.67
N GLN A 31 12.10 6.37 -2.74
CA GLN A 31 10.96 7.15 -3.19
C GLN A 31 9.76 6.78 -2.32
N GLU A 32 9.28 7.75 -1.56
CA GLU A 32 8.21 7.60 -0.57
C GLU A 32 7.10 8.62 -0.83
N THR A 33 5.91 8.36 -0.29
CA THR A 33 4.80 9.32 -0.31
C THR A 33 4.13 9.31 1.07
N GLY A 34 3.83 10.50 1.57
CA GLY A 34 3.10 10.67 2.82
C GLY A 34 2.14 11.85 2.77
N LEU A 35 1.20 11.85 3.70
CA LEU A 35 0.20 12.89 3.88
C LEU A 35 0.37 13.52 5.25
N ARG A 36 0.40 14.86 5.27
CA ARG A 36 0.12 15.63 6.47
C ARG A 36 -1.39 15.81 6.58
N ILE A 37 -1.96 15.48 7.74
CA ILE A 37 -3.39 15.38 7.97
C ILE A 37 -3.74 16.29 9.15
N SER A 38 -4.71 17.17 8.94
CA SER A 38 -5.23 18.07 9.97
C SER A 38 -6.76 18.01 10.09
N ASP A 39 -7.38 17.03 9.43
CA ASP A 39 -8.82 16.77 9.59
C ASP A 39 -9.09 16.21 11.01
N PRO A 40 -9.87 16.89 11.86
CA PRO A 40 -9.99 16.54 13.27
C PRO A 40 -10.52 15.11 13.50
N GLN A 41 -11.50 14.68 12.70
CA GLN A 41 -12.08 13.35 12.82
C GLN A 41 -11.03 12.28 12.48
N THR A 42 -10.30 12.47 11.39
CA THR A 42 -9.25 11.54 10.96
C THR A 42 -8.13 11.48 11.99
N VAL A 43 -7.67 12.62 12.51
CA VAL A 43 -6.62 12.67 13.56
C VAL A 43 -7.09 11.96 14.82
N GLN A 44 -8.34 12.16 15.25
CA GLN A 44 -8.90 11.44 16.40
C GLN A 44 -8.95 9.93 16.18
N GLN A 45 -9.30 9.47 14.97
CA GLN A 45 -9.29 8.05 14.64
C GLN A 45 -7.87 7.45 14.66
N ILE A 46 -6.88 8.18 14.15
CA ILE A 46 -5.47 7.77 14.22
C ILE A 46 -4.98 7.72 15.68
N GLN A 47 -5.36 8.70 16.50
CA GLN A 47 -5.07 8.70 17.95
C GLN A 47 -5.70 7.48 18.64
N ALA A 48 -6.96 7.15 18.34
CA ALA A 48 -7.62 5.98 18.92
C ALA A 48 -6.90 4.66 18.54
N ILE A 49 -6.40 4.53 17.30
CA ILE A 49 -5.56 3.39 16.90
C ILE A 49 -4.26 3.38 17.69
N PHE A 50 -3.58 4.52 17.83
CA PHE A 50 -2.35 4.63 18.60
C PHE A 50 -2.55 4.22 20.06
N ASP A 51 -3.54 4.80 20.74
CA ASP A 51 -3.79 4.54 22.16
C ASP A 51 -4.11 3.06 22.40
N GLN A 52 -4.87 2.45 21.50
CA GLN A 52 -5.16 1.02 21.55
C GLN A 52 -3.90 0.17 21.40
N ASP A 53 -3.09 0.44 20.37
CA ASP A 53 -1.86 -0.32 20.11
C ASP A 53 -0.83 -0.10 21.25
N TRP A 54 -0.79 1.11 21.82
CA TRP A 54 0.04 1.46 22.98
C TRP A 54 -0.38 0.72 24.25
N GLN A 55 -1.68 0.70 24.56
CA GLN A 55 -2.21 -0.04 25.72
C GLN A 55 -2.05 -1.55 25.56
N ALA A 56 -2.16 -2.06 24.33
CA ALA A 56 -1.96 -3.47 24.04
C ALA A 56 -0.53 -3.95 24.36
N GLN A 57 0.47 -3.07 24.31
CA GLN A 57 1.88 -3.42 24.57
C GLN A 57 2.08 -4.08 25.94
N ALA A 58 1.47 -3.55 27.00
CA ALA A 58 1.60 -4.10 28.35
C ALA A 58 1.01 -5.51 28.45
N LEU A 59 -0.17 -5.73 27.85
CA LEU A 59 -0.80 -7.04 27.82
C LEU A 59 0.02 -8.07 27.04
N LEU A 60 0.57 -7.66 25.88
CA LEU A 60 1.43 -8.53 25.08
C LEU A 60 2.72 -8.91 25.80
N ALA A 61 3.32 -7.98 26.56
CA ALA A 61 4.51 -8.26 27.36
C ALA A 61 4.25 -9.35 28.43
N GLU A 62 3.02 -9.41 28.94
CA GLU A 62 2.59 -10.43 29.90
C GLU A 62 1.96 -11.67 29.25
N SER A 63 2.00 -11.79 27.91
CA SER A 63 1.34 -12.85 27.15
C SER A 63 -0.18 -12.95 27.42
N LYS A 64 -0.81 -11.82 27.75
CA LYS A 64 -2.25 -11.71 27.95
C LYS A 64 -2.97 -11.36 26.64
N PRO A 65 -4.22 -11.79 26.45
CA PRO A 65 -4.99 -11.43 25.26
C PRO A 65 -5.28 -9.93 25.23
N VAL A 66 -5.12 -9.31 24.06
CA VAL A 66 -5.50 -7.92 23.82
C VAL A 66 -7.02 -7.85 23.53
N PRO A 67 -7.81 -7.08 24.30
CA PRO A 67 -9.22 -6.90 24.04
C PRO A 67 -9.48 -6.34 22.65
N LYS A 68 -10.49 -6.89 21.98
CA LYS A 68 -10.96 -6.35 20.68
C LYS A 68 -11.92 -5.19 20.95
N PRO A 69 -11.80 -4.06 20.24
CA PRO A 69 -12.77 -2.96 20.35
C PRO A 69 -14.19 -3.42 20.03
N ALA A 70 -15.18 -2.77 20.65
CA ALA A 70 -16.58 -3.00 20.33
C ALA A 70 -16.83 -2.67 18.84
N ARG A 71 -17.35 -3.64 18.08
CA ARG A 71 -17.64 -3.46 16.67
C ARG A 71 -18.82 -2.51 16.49
N GLN A 72 -18.60 -1.45 15.71
CA GLN A 72 -19.68 -0.67 15.12
C GLN A 72 -19.75 -0.99 13.64
N ALA A 73 -20.94 -1.40 13.17
CA ALA A 73 -21.16 -1.60 11.75
C ALA A 73 -21.06 -0.24 11.05
N VAL A 74 -20.10 -0.11 10.13
CA VAL A 74 -20.05 1.05 9.24
C VAL A 74 -20.99 0.76 8.07
N ALA A 75 -22.16 1.40 8.06
CA ALA A 75 -23.24 1.11 7.12
C ALA A 75 -22.86 1.41 5.65
N SER A 76 -22.01 2.42 5.41
CA SER A 76 -21.51 2.78 4.09
C SER A 76 -20.18 3.55 4.19
N ALA A 77 -19.40 3.58 3.11
CA ALA A 77 -18.20 4.42 3.06
C ALA A 77 -18.58 5.91 3.10
N PRO A 78 -17.87 6.76 3.87
CA PRO A 78 -18.12 8.20 3.89
C PRO A 78 -17.97 8.83 2.50
N GLN A 79 -18.74 9.88 2.23
CA GLN A 79 -18.60 10.65 0.98
C GLN A 79 -17.31 11.47 0.93
N GLY A 80 -16.84 11.96 2.09
CA GLY A 80 -15.62 12.75 2.22
C GLY A 80 -14.33 11.92 2.24
N ASN A 81 -13.24 12.53 2.71
CA ASN A 81 -12.01 11.81 3.00
C ASN A 81 -12.21 10.96 4.26
N TYR A 82 -11.59 9.78 4.33
CA TYR A 82 -11.71 8.93 5.50
C TYR A 82 -10.51 8.01 5.69
N LEU A 83 -10.30 7.62 6.94
CA LEU A 83 -9.31 6.63 7.34
C LEU A 83 -9.86 5.21 7.13
N VAL A 84 -9.00 4.34 6.62
CA VAL A 84 -9.15 2.89 6.70
C VAL A 84 -7.91 2.30 7.36
N ALA A 85 -8.09 1.16 8.02
CA ALA A 85 -6.99 0.50 8.70
C ALA A 85 -7.12 -1.02 8.68
N SER A 86 -6.03 -1.70 8.97
CA SER A 86 -5.97 -3.14 9.23
C SER A 86 -5.21 -3.41 10.52
N PRO A 87 -5.35 -4.60 11.13
CA PRO A 87 -6.35 -5.62 10.82
C PRO A 87 -7.73 -5.27 11.39
N ARG A 88 -8.80 -5.70 10.70
CA ARG A 88 -10.21 -5.40 11.02
C ARG A 88 -10.57 -5.47 12.50
N ASP A 89 -10.12 -6.54 13.18
CA ASP A 89 -10.51 -6.85 14.56
C ASP A 89 -9.96 -5.88 15.60
N TYR A 90 -9.02 -5.03 15.20
CA TYR A 90 -8.36 -4.05 16.05
C TYR A 90 -8.55 -2.62 15.55
N ASN A 91 -9.53 -2.38 14.67
CA ASN A 91 -9.91 -1.03 14.28
C ASN A 91 -10.93 -0.43 15.26
N PRO A 92 -10.80 0.85 15.63
CA PRO A 92 -11.81 1.52 16.44
C PRO A 92 -13.10 1.76 15.65
N GLY A 93 -14.17 2.12 16.37
CA GLY A 93 -15.46 2.47 15.76
C GLY A 93 -15.31 3.56 14.68
N GLY A 94 -16.01 3.37 13.55
CA GLY A 94 -15.97 4.29 12.42
C GLY A 94 -14.77 4.16 11.48
N VAL A 95 -13.79 3.30 11.76
CA VAL A 95 -12.67 3.02 10.85
C VAL A 95 -12.93 1.73 10.06
N ILE A 96 -13.03 1.87 8.74
CA ILE A 96 -13.33 0.74 7.84
C ILE A 96 -12.09 -0.14 7.69
N ASP A 97 -12.31 -1.45 7.58
CA ASP A 97 -11.26 -2.41 7.26
C ASP A 97 -10.68 -2.18 5.86
N SER A 98 -9.37 -1.98 5.78
CA SER A 98 -8.60 -1.81 4.56
C SER A 98 -8.81 -2.95 3.57
N GLN A 99 -8.89 -4.20 4.07
CA GLN A 99 -9.09 -5.38 3.22
C GLN A 99 -10.44 -5.35 2.48
N VAL A 100 -11.44 -4.69 3.05
CA VAL A 100 -12.77 -4.52 2.44
C VAL A 100 -12.82 -3.25 1.60
N ALA A 101 -12.21 -2.17 2.07
CA ALA A 101 -12.27 -0.87 1.41
C ALA A 101 -11.57 -0.86 0.05
N LEU A 102 -10.38 -1.45 -0.06
CA LEU A 102 -9.60 -1.41 -1.30
C LEU A 102 -10.33 -2.11 -2.48
N PRO A 103 -10.80 -3.37 -2.36
CA PRO A 103 -11.56 -4.01 -3.44
C PRO A 103 -12.84 -3.24 -3.82
N ARG A 104 -13.52 -2.64 -2.84
CA ARG A 104 -14.73 -1.83 -3.09
C ARG A 104 -14.42 -0.58 -3.93
N LEU A 105 -13.31 0.10 -3.66
CA LEU A 105 -12.85 1.23 -4.47
C LEU A 105 -12.46 0.80 -5.88
N LEU A 106 -11.71 -0.29 -6.02
CA LEU A 106 -11.36 -0.83 -7.35
C LEU A 106 -12.61 -1.26 -8.13
N ALA A 107 -13.66 -1.73 -7.45
CA ALA A 107 -14.94 -2.06 -8.05
C ALA A 107 -15.75 -0.81 -8.49
N SER A 108 -15.58 0.35 -7.85
CA SER A 108 -16.30 1.57 -8.22
C SER A 108 -15.75 2.25 -9.47
N ALA A 109 -14.47 2.01 -9.80
CA ALA A 109 -13.80 2.58 -10.96
C ALA A 109 -14.57 2.35 -12.27
N LYS A 110 -14.65 3.41 -13.08
CA LYS A 110 -15.39 3.47 -14.34
C LYS A 110 -14.48 3.54 -15.56
N SER A 111 -13.32 4.20 -15.45
CA SER A 111 -12.47 4.51 -16.60
C SER A 111 -11.01 4.16 -16.39
N ARG A 112 -10.42 4.51 -15.24
CA ARG A 112 -8.99 4.32 -14.99
C ARG A 112 -8.67 4.09 -13.51
N ILE A 113 -7.78 3.13 -13.29
CA ILE A 113 -7.12 2.83 -12.03
C ILE A 113 -5.62 2.96 -12.25
N ARG A 114 -4.95 3.76 -11.42
CA ARG A 114 -3.48 3.87 -11.40
C ARG A 114 -2.96 3.50 -10.03
N VAL A 115 -1.98 2.61 -9.97
CA VAL A 115 -1.44 2.07 -8.72
C VAL A 115 0.08 2.14 -8.76
N GLN A 116 0.68 2.64 -7.69
CA GLN A 116 2.11 2.52 -7.44
C GLN A 116 2.32 1.93 -6.06
N VAL A 117 2.93 0.75 -6.00
CA VAL A 117 3.24 0.03 -4.76
C VAL A 117 4.67 -0.51 -4.84
N MET A 118 5.28 -0.86 -3.71
CA MET A 118 6.55 -1.57 -3.74
C MET A 118 6.33 -3.01 -4.21
N ASP A 119 5.51 -3.75 -3.47
CA ASP A 119 5.24 -5.16 -3.71
C ASP A 119 3.75 -5.40 -3.98
N TYR A 120 3.47 -6.15 -5.04
CA TYR A 120 2.19 -6.75 -5.37
C TYR A 120 2.36 -8.27 -5.52
N ALA A 121 1.49 -9.04 -4.87
CA ALA A 121 1.28 -10.45 -5.17
C ALA A 121 -0.06 -10.92 -4.59
N PRO A 122 -0.86 -11.72 -5.31
CA PRO A 122 -2.04 -12.37 -4.76
C PRO A 122 -1.65 -13.58 -3.90
N LEU A 123 -0.71 -13.38 -3.00
CA LEU A 123 -0.17 -14.40 -2.12
C LEU A 123 -0.17 -13.86 -0.69
N ALA A 124 -0.54 -14.70 0.26
CA ALA A 124 -0.33 -14.44 1.68
C ALA A 124 0.91 -15.19 2.19
N TRP A 125 1.25 -14.95 3.45
CA TRP A 125 2.24 -15.73 4.19
C TRP A 125 1.52 -16.81 5.00
N GLY A 126 1.72 -18.07 4.65
CA GLY A 126 1.16 -19.22 5.33
C GLY A 126 2.16 -19.92 6.25
N GLU A 127 1.73 -21.01 6.86
CA GLU A 127 2.58 -21.82 7.73
C GLU A 127 3.77 -22.41 6.97
N LYS A 128 4.90 -22.57 7.68
CA LYS A 128 6.13 -23.20 7.18
C LYS A 128 6.62 -22.59 5.85
N GLY A 129 6.40 -21.30 5.65
CA GLY A 129 6.84 -20.58 4.44
C GLY A 129 5.97 -20.80 3.21
N SER A 130 4.81 -21.46 3.34
CA SER A 130 3.84 -21.55 2.23
C SER A 130 3.34 -20.17 1.79
N ARG A 131 2.97 -20.06 0.51
CA ARG A 131 2.43 -18.82 -0.08
C ARG A 131 1.03 -19.09 -0.64
N PRO A 132 0.00 -19.22 0.21
CA PRO A 132 -1.36 -19.49 -0.26
C PRO A 132 -1.93 -18.31 -1.04
N PHE A 133 -2.86 -18.59 -1.96
CA PHE A 133 -3.50 -17.58 -2.79
C PHE A 133 -4.33 -16.60 -1.94
N TYR A 134 -4.15 -15.31 -2.21
CA TYR A 134 -4.84 -14.19 -1.56
C TYR A 134 -5.58 -13.37 -2.62
N ALA A 135 -6.84 -13.75 -2.83
CA ALA A 135 -7.67 -13.30 -3.95
C ALA A 135 -8.12 -11.82 -3.96
N PRO A 136 -8.43 -11.14 -2.83
CA PRO A 136 -9.28 -9.94 -2.86
C PRO A 136 -8.82 -8.82 -3.81
N ILE A 137 -7.52 -8.52 -3.84
CA ILE A 137 -6.98 -7.40 -4.63
C ILE A 137 -6.84 -7.80 -6.11
N ASP A 138 -6.30 -8.98 -6.40
CA ASP A 138 -6.11 -9.47 -7.78
C ASP A 138 -7.46 -9.69 -8.49
N ASN A 139 -8.43 -10.29 -7.80
CA ASN A 139 -9.79 -10.42 -8.34
C ASN A 139 -10.39 -9.05 -8.65
N ALA A 140 -10.20 -8.04 -7.79
CA ALA A 140 -10.74 -6.70 -8.01
C ALA A 140 -10.09 -5.98 -9.20
N LEU A 141 -8.76 -6.08 -9.33
CA LEU A 141 -8.02 -5.52 -10.47
C LEU A 141 -8.43 -6.18 -11.79
N ARG A 142 -8.44 -7.52 -11.83
CA ARG A 142 -8.86 -8.28 -13.03
C ARG A 142 -10.32 -8.02 -13.38
N SER A 143 -11.19 -7.93 -12.38
CA SER A 143 -12.61 -7.59 -12.59
C SER A 143 -12.77 -6.17 -13.14
N ALA A 144 -11.98 -5.20 -12.68
CA ALA A 144 -12.00 -3.84 -13.24
C ALA A 144 -11.55 -3.84 -14.71
N ALA A 145 -10.44 -4.50 -15.00
CA ALA A 145 -9.93 -4.63 -16.36
C ALA A 145 -10.94 -5.31 -17.31
N ALA A 146 -11.61 -6.37 -16.85
CA ALA A 146 -12.66 -7.06 -17.60
C ALA A 146 -13.90 -6.19 -17.86
N ARG A 147 -14.18 -5.19 -17.01
CA ARG A 147 -15.23 -4.18 -17.26
C ARG A 147 -14.81 -3.10 -18.25
N GLY A 148 -13.58 -3.13 -18.77
CA GLY A 148 -13.04 -2.12 -19.69
C GLY A 148 -12.30 -0.97 -19.00
N VAL A 149 -12.10 -1.03 -17.67
CA VAL A 149 -11.32 -0.03 -16.93
C VAL A 149 -9.84 -0.19 -17.27
N GLN A 150 -9.15 0.90 -17.59
CA GLN A 150 -7.71 0.89 -17.80
C GLN A 150 -6.98 0.80 -16.45
N VAL A 151 -6.19 -0.25 -16.25
CA VAL A 151 -5.42 -0.49 -15.03
C VAL A 151 -3.94 -0.30 -15.32
N GLU A 152 -3.31 0.67 -14.67
CA GLU A 152 -1.87 0.95 -14.81
C GLU A 152 -1.18 0.70 -13.45
N LEU A 153 -0.35 -0.35 -13.38
CA LEU A 153 0.33 -0.77 -12.15
C LEU A 153 1.84 -0.53 -12.26
N MET A 154 2.43 0.16 -11.27
CA MET A 154 3.86 0.22 -11.04
C MET A 154 4.24 -0.56 -9.78
N VAL A 155 5.26 -1.38 -9.91
CA VAL A 155 5.91 -2.08 -8.79
C VAL A 155 7.39 -1.78 -8.72
N ALA A 156 8.02 -1.99 -7.56
CA ALA A 156 9.47 -1.93 -7.44
C ALA A 156 10.15 -3.08 -8.19
N ASN A 157 11.37 -2.86 -8.66
CA ASN A 157 12.22 -3.94 -9.16
C ASN A 157 12.49 -5.03 -8.10
N TRP A 158 12.33 -4.75 -6.81
CA TRP A 158 12.42 -5.76 -5.74
C TRP A 158 11.27 -6.79 -5.78
N ASN A 159 10.13 -6.45 -6.38
CA ASN A 159 8.99 -7.35 -6.54
C ASN A 159 9.19 -8.37 -7.68
N LEU A 160 10.34 -8.34 -8.36
CA LEU A 160 10.75 -9.32 -9.37
C LEU A 160 11.25 -10.64 -8.78
N LYS A 161 11.30 -10.80 -7.46
CA LYS A 161 11.63 -12.07 -6.80
C LYS A 161 10.59 -13.15 -7.11
N LYS A 162 11.04 -14.41 -7.16
CA LYS A 162 10.13 -15.57 -7.27
C LYS A 162 9.46 -15.84 -5.91
N PRO A 163 8.17 -16.24 -5.87
CA PRO A 163 7.28 -16.50 -7.01
C PRO A 163 6.46 -15.28 -7.50
N GLU A 164 6.67 -14.09 -6.93
CA GLU A 164 5.83 -12.90 -7.16
C GLU A 164 5.87 -12.40 -8.61
N VAL A 165 7.04 -12.48 -9.24
CA VAL A 165 7.21 -12.13 -10.67
C VAL A 165 6.28 -12.90 -11.61
N PHE A 166 5.91 -14.15 -11.29
CA PHE A 166 4.98 -14.91 -12.11
C PHE A 166 3.58 -14.31 -12.09
N TRP A 167 3.17 -13.72 -10.97
CA TRP A 167 1.89 -13.04 -10.83
C TRP A 167 1.88 -11.67 -11.51
N LEU A 168 3.00 -10.94 -11.47
CA LEU A 168 3.16 -9.71 -12.25
C LEU A 168 3.02 -10.00 -13.76
N LYS A 169 3.71 -11.03 -14.25
CA LYS A 169 3.59 -11.47 -15.65
C LYS A 169 2.15 -11.89 -15.99
N SER A 170 1.52 -12.70 -15.16
CA SER A 170 0.13 -13.13 -15.35
C SER A 170 -0.85 -11.95 -15.42
N LEU A 171 -0.70 -10.96 -14.54
CA LEU A 171 -1.55 -9.78 -14.52
C LEU A 171 -1.31 -8.88 -15.74
N SER A 172 -0.05 -8.75 -16.19
CA SER A 172 0.30 -7.95 -17.37
C SER A 172 -0.26 -8.48 -18.70
N LEU A 173 -0.69 -9.74 -18.74
CA LEU A 173 -1.32 -10.36 -19.91
C LEU A 173 -2.84 -10.12 -19.97
N VAL A 174 -3.44 -9.54 -18.93
CA VAL A 174 -4.88 -9.24 -18.89
C VAL A 174 -5.17 -8.03 -19.78
N PRO A 175 -6.18 -8.07 -20.67
CA PRO A 175 -6.59 -6.90 -21.47
C PRO A 175 -6.88 -5.69 -20.58
N ASN A 176 -6.54 -4.49 -21.05
CA ASN A 176 -6.65 -3.22 -20.30
C ASN A 176 -5.73 -3.10 -19.07
N VAL A 177 -4.76 -4.00 -18.90
CA VAL A 177 -3.72 -3.85 -17.87
C VAL A 177 -2.39 -3.46 -18.50
N GLN A 178 -1.75 -2.44 -17.93
CA GLN A 178 -0.36 -2.09 -18.20
C GLN A 178 0.44 -2.20 -16.89
N LEU A 179 1.55 -2.91 -16.94
CA LEU A 179 2.43 -3.09 -15.78
C LEU A 179 3.82 -2.59 -16.09
N LYS A 180 4.32 -1.68 -15.26
CA LYS A 180 5.71 -1.21 -15.30
C LYS A 180 6.45 -1.57 -14.02
N VAL A 181 7.73 -1.85 -14.18
CA VAL A 181 8.68 -2.06 -13.09
C VAL A 181 9.54 -0.82 -12.96
N VAL A 182 9.64 -0.30 -11.74
CA VAL A 182 10.46 0.87 -11.43
C VAL A 182 11.81 0.43 -10.89
N THR A 183 12.87 0.87 -11.56
CA THR A 183 14.26 0.66 -11.14
C THR A 183 14.92 2.01 -10.89
N ILE A 184 15.20 2.33 -9.61
CA ILE A 184 15.98 3.50 -9.25
C ILE A 184 17.46 3.14 -9.33
N PRO A 185 18.30 3.90 -10.06
CA PRO A 185 19.71 3.57 -10.21
C PRO A 185 20.44 3.68 -8.86
N PRO A 186 21.58 2.97 -8.69
CA PRO A 186 22.45 3.13 -7.52
C PRO A 186 22.79 4.60 -7.23
N ALA A 187 23.12 4.90 -5.98
CA ALA A 187 23.60 6.23 -5.64
C ALA A 187 25.00 6.46 -6.23
N SER A 188 25.30 7.70 -6.64
CA SER A 188 26.65 8.06 -7.13
C SER A 188 27.75 7.84 -6.10
N ARG A 189 27.40 7.81 -4.80
CA ARG A 189 28.31 7.54 -3.67
C ARG A 189 28.53 6.04 -3.37
N GLY A 190 28.01 5.14 -4.21
CA GLY A 190 28.15 3.69 -4.03
C GLY A 190 26.88 2.98 -3.55
N PHE A 191 27.01 1.68 -3.31
CA PHE A 191 25.91 0.83 -2.86
C PHE A 191 25.41 1.23 -1.46
N ILE A 192 24.09 1.27 -1.30
CA ILE A 192 23.43 1.55 -0.02
C ILE A 192 22.44 0.40 0.23
N PRO A 193 22.69 -0.46 1.24
CA PRO A 193 21.81 -1.58 1.55
C PRO A 193 20.38 -1.13 1.88
N PHE A 194 19.42 -1.82 1.27
CA PHE A 194 17.99 -1.61 1.44
C PHE A 194 17.51 -0.20 1.06
N ALA A 195 18.11 0.39 0.04
CA ALA A 195 17.75 1.71 -0.49
C ALA A 195 17.58 1.69 -2.01
N ARG A 196 17.37 2.87 -2.63
CA ARG A 196 17.24 3.02 -4.09
C ARG A 196 16.09 2.18 -4.65
N VAL A 197 14.93 2.32 -4.03
CA VAL A 197 13.72 1.59 -4.39
C VAL A 197 12.50 2.52 -4.37
N VAL A 198 11.49 2.21 -5.16
CA VAL A 198 10.18 2.83 -5.00
C VAL A 198 9.46 2.13 -3.84
N HIS A 199 9.01 2.92 -2.87
CA HIS A 199 8.35 2.40 -1.69
C HIS A 199 7.01 3.09 -1.39
N SER A 200 6.59 4.07 -2.20
CA SER A 200 5.22 4.60 -2.14
C SER A 200 4.14 3.53 -2.30
N LYS A 201 3.02 3.71 -1.61
CA LYS A 201 1.78 2.94 -1.82
C LYS A 201 0.62 3.91 -2.04
N LEU A 202 0.39 4.21 -3.31
CA LEU A 202 -0.64 5.14 -3.76
C LEU A 202 -1.52 4.52 -4.84
N LEU A 203 -2.74 5.03 -4.92
CA LEU A 203 -3.72 4.68 -5.94
C LEU A 203 -4.51 5.93 -6.32
N THR A 204 -4.87 6.08 -7.60
CA THR A 204 -5.84 7.07 -8.06
C THR A 204 -6.89 6.42 -8.96
N ILE A 205 -8.14 6.87 -8.84
CA ILE A 205 -9.30 6.35 -9.57
C ILE A 205 -10.03 7.52 -10.23
N ASP A 206 -10.23 7.42 -11.54
CA ASP A 206 -11.07 8.31 -12.35
C ASP A 206 -10.81 9.83 -12.18
N GLY A 207 -9.63 10.21 -11.68
CA GLY A 207 -9.27 11.61 -11.40
C GLY A 207 -9.97 12.24 -10.19
N THR A 208 -10.80 11.49 -9.46
CA THR A 208 -11.62 12.02 -8.35
C THR A 208 -11.25 11.46 -6.99
N THR A 209 -10.70 10.24 -6.95
CA THR A 209 -10.36 9.56 -5.70
C THR A 209 -8.88 9.20 -5.69
N ALA A 210 -8.22 9.45 -4.55
CA ALA A 210 -6.88 8.97 -4.27
C ALA A 210 -6.84 8.10 -3.02
N TRP A 211 -5.78 7.31 -2.93
CA TRP A 211 -5.42 6.50 -1.78
C TRP A 211 -3.93 6.70 -1.52
N VAL A 212 -3.56 6.94 -0.28
CA VAL A 212 -2.16 6.94 0.18
C VAL A 212 -2.10 6.15 1.48
N GLY A 213 -1.16 5.22 1.61
CA GLY A 213 -1.09 4.41 2.81
C GLY A 213 0.23 3.68 3.02
N THR A 214 0.19 2.72 3.92
CA THR A 214 1.38 2.00 4.40
C THR A 214 1.48 0.57 3.83
N SER A 215 0.38 -0.02 3.35
CA SER A 215 0.29 -1.44 2.98
C SER A 215 0.86 -1.76 1.58
N ASN A 216 1.76 -2.74 1.51
CA ASN A 216 2.02 -3.43 0.24
C ASN A 216 0.82 -4.31 -0.16
N TRP A 217 0.67 -4.62 -1.44
CA TRP A 217 -0.51 -5.30 -1.98
C TRP A 217 -0.32 -6.82 -2.03
N SER A 218 -0.22 -7.41 -0.84
CA SER A 218 -0.21 -8.86 -0.62
C SER A 218 -0.95 -9.24 0.66
N GLY A 219 -1.30 -10.52 0.80
CA GLY A 219 -1.84 -11.04 2.05
C GLY A 219 -0.84 -10.87 3.19
N GLY A 220 -1.33 -10.68 4.41
CA GLY A 220 -0.55 -10.34 5.60
C GLY A 220 -0.52 -8.85 5.93
N TYR A 221 -0.58 -7.96 4.93
CA TYR A 221 -0.61 -6.51 5.17
C TYR A 221 -2.01 -6.03 5.57
N PHE A 222 -3.05 -6.54 4.93
CA PHE A 222 -4.43 -6.09 5.11
C PHE A 222 -5.23 -6.86 6.17
N ASP A 223 -4.75 -8.03 6.61
CA ASP A 223 -5.45 -8.94 7.54
C ASP A 223 -4.68 -9.25 8.82
N ASN A 224 -3.34 -9.25 8.77
CA ASN A 224 -2.52 -9.71 9.90
C ASN A 224 -1.64 -8.62 10.51
N SER A 225 -1.41 -7.51 9.82
CA SER A 225 -0.49 -6.44 10.23
C SER A 225 -1.20 -5.11 10.39
N ARG A 226 -0.70 -4.29 11.32
CA ARG A 226 -1.20 -2.93 11.52
C ARG A 226 -0.78 -2.06 10.34
N ASN A 227 -1.75 -1.52 9.61
CA ASN A 227 -1.55 -0.54 8.55
C ASN A 227 -2.66 0.52 8.58
N LEU A 228 -2.35 1.69 8.05
CA LEU A 228 -3.27 2.82 7.90
C LEU A 228 -3.22 3.32 6.46
N GLU A 229 -4.39 3.61 5.89
CA GLU A 229 -4.51 4.25 4.59
C GLU A 229 -5.59 5.33 4.60
N LEU A 230 -5.39 6.36 3.78
CA LEU A 230 -6.32 7.46 3.63
C LEU A 230 -6.96 7.39 2.26
N VAL A 231 -8.29 7.34 2.24
CA VAL A 231 -9.08 7.53 1.04
C VAL A 231 -9.42 9.01 0.92
N LEU A 232 -9.04 9.60 -0.20
CA LEU A 232 -9.21 11.02 -0.50
C LEU A 232 -10.23 11.18 -1.64
N ASN A 233 -11.49 11.41 -1.31
CA ASN A 233 -12.55 11.70 -2.27
C ASN A 233 -12.53 13.20 -2.62
N ASN A 234 -11.45 13.62 -3.27
CA ASN A 234 -11.19 15.00 -3.60
C ASN A 234 -10.38 15.08 -4.90
N ALA A 235 -10.97 15.64 -5.96
CA ALA A 235 -10.36 15.71 -7.28
C ALA A 235 -9.02 16.48 -7.30
N SER A 236 -8.89 17.55 -6.50
CA SER A 236 -7.63 18.31 -6.41
C SER A 236 -6.52 17.47 -5.77
N MET A 237 -6.83 16.71 -4.72
CA MET A 237 -5.86 15.80 -4.11
C MET A 237 -5.55 14.61 -5.02
N ALA A 238 -6.57 14.06 -5.70
CA ALA A 238 -6.38 13.01 -6.68
C ALA A 238 -5.45 13.45 -7.81
N ALA A 239 -5.62 14.68 -8.33
CA ALA A 239 -4.73 15.25 -9.33
C ALA A 239 -3.28 15.43 -8.81
N ARG A 240 -3.09 15.85 -7.55
CA ARG A 240 -1.75 15.97 -6.95
C ARG A 240 -1.05 14.62 -6.82
N VAL A 241 -1.77 13.58 -6.37
CA VAL A 241 -1.23 12.22 -6.26
C VAL A 241 -0.97 11.63 -7.66
N ASP A 242 -1.86 11.88 -8.62
CA ASP A 242 -1.70 11.43 -10.01
C ASP A 242 -0.49 12.11 -10.69
N ALA A 243 -0.17 13.35 -10.33
CA ALA A 243 1.04 14.02 -10.83
C ALA A 243 2.32 13.30 -10.35
N LEU A 244 2.38 12.88 -9.08
CA LEU A 244 3.50 12.08 -8.55
C LEU A 244 3.62 10.73 -9.29
N TYR A 245 2.49 10.05 -9.47
CA TYR A 245 2.42 8.82 -10.24
C TYR A 245 2.92 9.02 -11.68
N SER A 246 2.37 10.01 -12.38
CA SER A 246 2.64 10.29 -13.78
C SER A 246 4.09 10.71 -14.02
N GLN A 247 4.70 11.44 -13.09
CA GLN A 247 6.12 11.79 -13.15
C GLN A 247 6.99 10.53 -13.20
N LEU A 248 6.72 9.55 -12.34
CA LEU A 248 7.48 8.31 -12.31
C LEU A 248 7.13 7.39 -13.49
N TRP A 249 5.85 7.25 -13.82
CA TRP A 249 5.35 6.44 -14.94
C TRP A 249 5.97 6.82 -16.29
N ASN A 250 6.14 8.12 -16.53
CA ASN A 250 6.71 8.66 -17.77
C ASN A 250 8.25 8.79 -17.72
N SER A 251 8.87 8.48 -16.59
CA SER A 251 10.32 8.54 -16.45
C SER A 251 11.00 7.33 -17.10
N ARG A 252 12.29 7.47 -17.40
CA ARG A 252 13.16 6.36 -17.81
C ARG A 252 13.32 5.26 -16.76
N TYR A 253 12.90 5.50 -15.52
CA TYR A 253 13.02 4.53 -14.43
C TYR A 253 11.89 3.50 -14.43
N ALA A 254 10.78 3.78 -15.12
CA ALA A 254 9.62 2.90 -15.22
C ALA A 254 9.59 2.22 -16.60
N ALA A 255 9.86 0.92 -16.64
CA ALA A 255 9.87 0.13 -17.88
C ALA A 255 8.77 -0.93 -17.87
N PRO A 256 8.09 -1.21 -19.00
CA PRO A 256 7.15 -2.33 -19.08
C PRO A 256 7.79 -3.65 -18.64
N ILE A 257 7.03 -4.50 -17.93
CA ILE A 257 7.49 -5.84 -17.61
C ILE A 257 7.64 -6.68 -18.89
N LYS A 258 8.70 -7.49 -18.96
CA LYS A 258 8.96 -8.42 -20.05
C LYS A 258 8.51 -9.83 -19.64
N VAL A 259 7.50 -10.35 -20.31
CA VAL A 259 6.88 -11.65 -19.95
C VAL A 259 7.82 -12.81 -20.23
N ASP A 260 8.62 -12.71 -21.29
CA ASP A 260 9.59 -13.69 -21.77
C ASP A 260 10.96 -13.64 -21.06
N PHE A 261 11.23 -12.60 -20.27
CA PHE A 261 12.52 -12.43 -19.59
C PHE A 261 12.56 -13.13 -18.22
N ASP A 262 13.57 -13.94 -17.95
CA ASP A 262 13.81 -14.47 -16.59
C ASP A 262 14.58 -13.43 -15.76
N TYR A 263 13.87 -12.81 -14.82
CA TYR A 263 14.46 -11.76 -14.00
C TYR A 263 15.38 -12.35 -12.92
N PRO A 264 16.57 -11.77 -12.70
CA PRO A 264 17.43 -12.19 -11.62
C PRO A 264 16.75 -11.90 -10.27
N VAL A 265 17.11 -12.68 -9.24
CA VAL A 265 16.61 -12.45 -7.89
C VAL A 265 17.15 -11.12 -7.37
N PRO A 266 16.29 -10.19 -6.93
CA PRO A 266 16.77 -8.95 -6.33
C PRO A 266 17.51 -9.22 -5.01
N HIS A 267 18.64 -8.53 -4.80
CA HIS A 267 19.43 -8.61 -3.57
C HIS A 267 19.52 -7.23 -2.88
N PRO A 268 18.46 -6.78 -2.16
CA PRO A 268 18.42 -5.45 -1.57
C PRO A 268 19.56 -5.13 -0.59
N GLY A 269 20.12 -6.14 0.05
CA GLY A 269 21.13 -5.99 1.11
C GLY A 269 22.57 -6.26 0.68
N ARG A 270 22.84 -6.60 -0.59
CA ARG A 270 24.19 -6.92 -1.07
C ARG A 270 24.48 -6.17 -2.37
N GLU A 271 25.72 -5.72 -2.51
CA GLU A 271 26.22 -5.23 -3.79
C GLU A 271 26.21 -6.40 -4.78
N PHE A 272 25.89 -6.14 -6.05
CA PHE A 272 25.90 -7.19 -7.07
C PHE A 272 27.35 -7.68 -7.23
N GLU A 273 27.61 -8.94 -6.88
CA GLU A 273 28.83 -9.67 -7.32
C GLU A 273 28.65 -10.16 -8.75
#